data_AF-A0A9Q3BTA9-F1
#
_entry.id   AF-A0A9Q3BTA9-F1
#
_cell.length_a   1.000
_cell.length_b   1.000
_cell.length_c   1.000
_cell.angle_alpha   90.00
_cell.angle_beta   90.00
_cell.angle_gamma   90.00
#
_symmetry.space_group_name_H-M   'P 1'
#
loop_
_entity.id
_entity.type
_entity.pdbx_description
1 polymer ?
#
loop_
_entity_poly.entity_id
_entity_poly.type
_entity_poly.pdbx_seq_one_letter_code
_entity_poly.pdbx_strand_id
1 'polypeptide(L)'
;MIQIQEPKSPQEIDLPPGGERSFNACLVLVDRYRKTPMFLPCHTYYTALDTAIMIWNKAISHNGLFQDIISDRDQTIPLSIMGKPP
;
A
#
# COMPACT_ATOMS: atom_id res chain seq x y z
N MET A 1 22.44 30.86 16.18
CA MET A 1 21.82 29.52 16.33
C MET A 1 20.60 29.48 15.42
N ILE A 2 20.58 28.58 14.44
CA ILE A 2 19.40 28.33 13.60
C ILE A 2 18.57 27.27 14.33
N GLN A 3 17.36 27.62 14.75
CA GLN A 3 16.40 26.68 15.31
C GLN A 3 15.62 26.07 14.14
N ILE A 4 15.86 24.79 13.87
CA ILE A 4 15.11 24.03 12.87
C ILE A 4 13.73 23.77 13.49
N GLN A 5 12.68 24.45 12.98
CA GLN A 5 11.32 24.14 13.38
C GLN A 5 10.93 22.76 12.87
N GLU A 6 10.46 21.90 13.77
CA GLU A 6 9.82 20.64 13.37
C GLU A 6 8.54 20.93 12.57
N PRO A 7 8.32 20.25 11.43
CA PRO A 7 7.14 20.47 10.61
C PRO A 7 5.87 20.11 11.41
N LYS A 8 4.90 21.05 11.44
CA LYS A 8 3.69 21.00 12.27
C LYS A 8 2.68 19.88 11.91
N SER A 9 2.89 19.16 10.82
CA SER A 9 2.09 18.00 10.42
C SER A 9 2.78 17.27 9.27
N PRO A 10 2.56 15.94 9.10
CA PRO A 10 2.89 15.27 7.86
C PRO A 10 2.25 16.03 6.70
N GLN A 11 3.04 16.44 5.72
CA GLN A 11 2.49 17.02 4.49
C GLN A 11 2.03 15.84 3.62
N GLU A 12 0.74 15.51 3.70
CA GLU A 12 0.12 14.59 2.76
C GLU A 12 0.00 15.31 1.42
N ILE A 13 0.93 15.01 0.51
CA ILE A 13 0.91 15.54 -0.85
C ILE A 13 -0.04 14.65 -1.64
N ASP A 14 -1.29 15.07 -1.73
CA ASP A 14 -2.27 14.41 -2.59
C ASP A 14 -1.84 14.49 -4.06
N LEU A 15 -2.05 13.40 -4.79
CA LEU A 15 -1.90 13.40 -6.23
C LEU A 15 -2.94 14.36 -6.85
N PRO A 16 -2.60 15.06 -7.94
CA PRO A 16 -3.54 15.97 -8.60
C PRO A 16 -4.82 15.20 -8.97
N PRO A 17 -6.01 15.82 -8.80
CA PRO A 17 -7.27 15.15 -9.06
C PRO A 17 -7.34 14.74 -10.54
N GLY A 18 -7.33 13.44 -10.81
CA GLY A 18 -7.80 12.91 -12.08
C GLY A 18 -9.33 12.85 -12.09
N GLY A 19 -9.94 12.65 -13.26
CA GLY A 19 -11.40 12.43 -13.34
C GLY A 19 -11.87 11.25 -12.48
N GLU A 20 -13.17 11.09 -12.24
CA GLU A 20 -13.75 10.12 -11.29
C GLU A 20 -13.26 8.66 -11.41
N ARG A 21 -12.74 8.26 -12.57
CA ARG A 21 -12.17 6.93 -12.83
C ARG A 21 -10.64 6.85 -12.71
N SER A 22 -10.01 7.89 -12.18
CA SER A 22 -8.54 7.99 -12.08
C SER A 22 -8.09 7.61 -10.68
N PHE A 23 -7.03 6.82 -10.61
CA PHE A 23 -6.37 6.48 -9.36
C PHE A 23 -5.77 7.74 -8.73
N ASN A 24 -5.98 7.91 -7.43
CA ASN A 24 -5.47 9.04 -6.64
C ASN A 24 -4.46 8.59 -5.57
N ALA A 25 -4.11 7.31 -5.53
CA ALA A 25 -3.10 6.75 -4.64
C ALA A 25 -2.30 5.64 -5.34
N CYS A 26 -1.17 5.28 -4.75
CA CYS A 26 -0.34 4.16 -5.20
C CYS A 26 0.07 3.30 -4.00
N LEU A 27 -0.33 2.02 -4.01
CA LEU A 27 0.18 1.03 -3.06
C LEU A 27 1.54 0.53 -3.55
N VAL A 28 2.55 0.62 -2.69
CA VAL A 28 3.89 0.14 -2.98
C VAL A 28 4.13 -1.16 -2.22
N LEU A 29 4.38 -2.24 -2.94
CA LEU A 29 4.77 -3.52 -2.36
C LEU A 29 6.28 -3.71 -2.52
N VAL A 30 6.96 -3.82 -1.38
CA VAL A 30 8.40 -4.07 -1.32
C VAL A 30 8.62 -5.49 -0.81
N ASP A 31 9.17 -6.34 -1.67
CA ASP A 31 9.63 -7.66 -1.29
C ASP A 31 11.08 -7.56 -0.79
N ARG A 32 11.34 -8.02 0.44
CA ARG A 32 12.66 -7.96 1.09
C ARG A 32 13.77 -8.65 0.29
N TYR A 33 13.43 -9.62 -0.54
CA TYR A 33 14.40 -10.38 -1.34
C TYR A 33 14.54 -9.86 -2.77
N ARG A 34 13.62 -8.99 -3.23
CA ARG A 34 13.70 -8.39 -4.56
C ARG A 34 14.18 -6.95 -4.48
N LYS A 35 15.04 -6.58 -5.41
CA LYS A 35 15.53 -5.20 -5.55
C LYS A 35 14.52 -4.27 -6.24
N THR A 36 13.39 -4.80 -6.69
CA THR A 36 12.40 -4.08 -7.49
C THR A 36 11.06 -4.04 -6.76
N PRO A 37 10.56 -2.85 -6.36
CA PRO A 37 9.22 -2.71 -5.80
C PRO A 37 8.15 -2.87 -6.89
N MET A 38 6.95 -3.27 -6.47
CA MET A 38 5.76 -3.26 -7.31
C MET A 38 4.87 -2.07 -6.94
N PHE A 39 4.43 -1.33 -7.95
CA PHE A 39 3.53 -0.19 -7.80
C PHE A 39 2.14 -0.58 -8.29
N LEU A 40 1.15 -0.50 -7.41
CA LEU A 40 -0.24 -0.82 -7.71
C LEU A 40 -1.07 0.47 -7.60
N PRO A 41 -1.64 0.96 -8.70
CA PRO A 41 -2.48 2.15 -8.64
C PRO A 41 -3.78 1.82 -7.88
N CYS A 42 -4.17 2.69 -6.95
CA CYS A 42 -5.30 2.48 -6.07
C CYS A 42 -6.04 3.79 -5.77
N HIS A 43 -7.08 3.71 -4.95
CA HIS A 43 -7.76 4.89 -4.46
C HIS A 43 -7.56 5.08 -2.94
N THR A 44 -7.51 6.33 -2.49
CA THR A 44 -7.34 6.69 -1.07
C THR A 44 -8.46 6.15 -0.16
N TYR A 45 -9.64 5.88 -0.71
CA TYR A 45 -10.80 5.35 0.01
C TYR A 45 -10.88 3.80 -0.02
N TYR A 46 -9.90 3.11 -0.59
CA TYR A 46 -9.89 1.64 -0.57
C TYR A 46 -9.89 1.10 0.86
N THR A 47 -10.78 0.16 1.12
CA THR A 47 -10.83 -0.54 2.40
C THR A 47 -9.70 -1.58 2.50
N ALA A 48 -9.50 -2.14 3.70
CA ALA A 48 -8.55 -3.24 3.89
C ALA A 48 -8.87 -4.45 3.00
N LEU A 49 -10.17 -4.73 2.76
CA LEU A 49 -10.61 -5.80 1.88
C LEU A 49 -10.27 -5.51 0.42
N ASP A 50 -10.55 -4.30 -0.06
CA ASP A 50 -10.20 -3.89 -1.45
C ASP A 50 -8.69 -4.01 -1.68
N THR A 51 -7.90 -3.59 -0.70
CA THR A 51 -6.44 -3.70 -0.71
C THR A 51 -5.99 -5.16 -0.75
N ALA A 52 -6.58 -6.03 0.09
CA ALA A 52 -6.27 -7.46 0.12
C ALA A 52 -6.61 -8.16 -1.21
N ILE A 53 -7.78 -7.87 -1.78
CA ILE A 53 -8.21 -8.40 -3.09
C ILE A 53 -7.25 -7.92 -4.19
N MET A 54 -6.83 -6.65 -4.14
CA MET A 54 -5.86 -6.10 -5.10
C MET A 54 -4.51 -6.82 -5.01
N ILE A 55 -3.98 -7.03 -3.80
CA ILE A 55 -2.74 -7.79 -3.57
C ILE A 55 -2.90 -9.22 -4.08
N TRP A 56 -4.01 -9.89 -3.77
CA TRP A 56 -4.28 -11.25 -4.22
C TRP A 56 -4.28 -11.37 -5.75
N ASN A 57 -4.98 -10.47 -6.43
CA ASN A 57 -5.14 -10.54 -7.88
C ASN A 57 -3.91 -10.05 -8.66
N LYS A 58 -3.19 -9.05 -8.13
CA LYS A 58 -2.10 -8.39 -8.86
C LYS A 58 -0.71 -8.79 -8.37
N ALA A 59 -0.51 -9.00 -7.07
CA ALA A 59 0.82 -9.23 -6.53
C ALA A 59 1.17 -10.72 -6.47
N ILE A 60 0.23 -11.58 -6.03
CA ILE A 60 0.49 -13.02 -5.89
C ILE A 60 0.84 -13.68 -7.24
N SER A 61 0.24 -13.24 -8.34
CA SER A 61 0.52 -13.76 -9.68
C SER A 61 1.95 -13.46 -10.17
N HIS A 62 2.60 -12.42 -9.66
CA HIS A 62 3.96 -12.02 -10.05
C HIS A 62 5.03 -12.44 -9.04
N ASN A 63 4.69 -12.48 -7.75
CA ASN A 63 5.65 -12.67 -6.66
C ASN A 63 5.49 -14.01 -5.95
N GLY A 64 4.41 -14.76 -6.20
CA GLY A 64 4.04 -15.93 -5.41
C GLY A 64 3.40 -15.55 -4.08
N LEU A 65 3.28 -16.52 -3.17
CA LEU A 65 2.63 -16.31 -1.88
C LEU A 65 3.59 -15.62 -0.89
N PHE A 66 3.18 -14.48 -0.34
CA PHE A 66 3.88 -13.82 0.76
C PHE A 66 3.70 -14.60 2.05
N GLN A 67 4.76 -14.73 2.85
CA GLN A 67 4.66 -15.33 4.19
C GLN A 67 4.10 -14.32 5.20
N ASP A 68 4.68 -13.12 5.22
CA ASP A 68 4.28 -12.03 6.10
C ASP A 68 4.15 -10.72 5.31
N ILE A 69 3.14 -9.91 5.66
CA ILE A 69 2.95 -8.55 5.12
C ILE A 69 3.01 -7.57 6.29
N ILE A 70 3.99 -6.67 6.22
CA ILE A 70 4.17 -5.59 7.19
C ILE A 70 3.70 -4.30 6.53
N SER A 71 2.74 -3.63 7.15
CA SER A 71 2.26 -2.32 6.72
C SER A 71 3.08 -1.21 7.36
N ASP A 72 3.20 -0.06 6.68
CA ASP A 72 3.94 1.13 7.14
C ASP A 72 3.48 1.64 8.53
N ARG A 73 2.21 1.43 8.88
CA ARG A 73 1.68 1.74 10.23
C ARG A 73 2.06 0.72 11.32
N ASP A 74 3.06 -0.12 11.04
CA ASP A 74 3.61 -1.15 11.93
C ASP A 74 2.55 -2.10 12.53
N GLN A 75 1.44 -2.29 11.81
CA GLN A 75 0.50 -3.38 12.08
C GLN A 75 0.90 -4.55 11.19
N THR A 76 1.43 -5.59 11.81
CA THR A 76 1.60 -6.87 11.13
C THR A 76 0.21 -7.38 10.77
N ILE A 77 -0.08 -7.49 9.47
CA ILE A 77 -1.35 -8.04 8.99
C ILE A 77 -1.11 -9.55 8.83
N PRO A 78 -1.63 -10.42 9.71
CA PRO A 78 -1.41 -11.85 9.58
C PRO A 78 -2.11 -12.38 8.33
N LEU A 79 -1.45 -13.22 7.55
CA LEU A 79 -2.01 -13.79 6.32
C LEU A 79 -3.30 -14.59 6.56
N SER A 80 -3.57 -15.01 7.81
CA SER A 80 -4.79 -15.70 8.22
C SER A 80 -6.08 -14.90 7.97
N ILE A 81 -6.01 -13.57 7.86
CA ILE A 81 -7.17 -12.73 7.47
C ILE A 81 -7.35 -12.58 5.96
N MET A 82 -6.35 -12.95 5.14
CA MET A 82 -6.51 -13.10 3.67
C MET A 82 -7.04 -14.49 3.28
N GLY A 83 -7.19 -15.40 4.25
CA GLY A 83 -7.40 -16.83 4.06
C GLY A 83 -8.84 -17.31 3.98
N LYS A 84 -9.77 -16.54 3.42
CA LYS A 84 -10.98 -17.16 2.84
C LYS A 84 -11.54 -16.29 1.70
N PRO A 85 -11.45 -16.75 0.44
CA PRO A 85 -12.24 -16.12 -0.62
C PRO A 85 -13.74 -16.30 -0.29
N PRO A 86 -14.61 -15.37 -0.76
CA PRO A 86 -16.06 -15.55 -0.67
C PRO A 86 -16.53 -16.82 -1.39
#